data_AF-A0A1B7ZC96-F1
#
_entry.id   AF-A0A1B7ZC96-F1
#
_cell.length_a   1.000
_cell.length_b   1.000
_cell.length_c   1.000
_cell.angle_alpha   90.00
_cell.angle_beta   90.00
_cell.angle_gamma   90.00
#
_symmetry.space_group_name_H-M   'P 1'
#
loop_
_entity.id
_entity.type
_entity.pdbx_description
1 polymer ?
#
loop_
_entity_poly.entity_id
_entity_poly.type
_entity_poly.pdbx_seq_one_letter_code
_entity_poly.pdbx_strand_id
1 'polypeptide(L)'
;MHKYIILLFLIISCNKKEKLIYEDYNDEDFLPVQGIITKVFKKGAINNFIKKDLHFIYNLEKENPSKGYEINSPYMLNEGEPVIILVHKNNDSISFFGSRGIIQKEILLNYLEKCDLDKRIYYGVEY
;
A
#
# COMPACT_ATOMS: atom_id res chain seq x y z
N MET A 1 33.08 28.75 -40.91
CA MET A 1 32.32 28.78 -39.64
C MET A 1 31.08 27.91 -39.79
N HIS A 2 31.15 26.63 -39.39
CA HIS A 2 29.99 25.74 -39.43
C HIS A 2 29.26 25.80 -38.09
N LYS A 3 27.98 26.21 -38.12
CA LYS A 3 27.07 26.22 -36.97
C LYS A 3 26.60 24.79 -36.71
N TYR A 4 27.08 24.19 -35.62
CA TYR A 4 26.50 22.95 -35.11
C TYR A 4 25.24 23.30 -34.31
N ILE A 5 24.06 22.95 -34.83
CA ILE A 5 22.81 22.98 -34.09
C ILE A 5 22.78 21.72 -33.22
N ILE A 6 22.99 21.89 -31.92
CA ILE A 6 22.83 20.82 -30.93
C ILE A 6 21.32 20.71 -30.64
N LEU A 7 20.69 19.71 -31.22
CA LEU A 7 19.30 19.35 -30.93
C LEU A 7 19.27 18.55 -29.62
N LEU A 8 18.96 19.24 -28.52
CA LEU A 8 18.81 18.63 -27.20
C LEU A 8 17.46 17.89 -27.13
N PHE A 9 17.47 16.58 -27.39
CA PHE A 9 16.32 15.72 -27.10
C PHE A 9 16.17 15.58 -25.57
N LEU A 10 15.33 16.44 -24.99
CA LEU A 10 14.79 16.22 -23.65
C LEU A 10 13.82 15.04 -23.72
N ILE A 11 14.34 13.84 -23.54
CA ILE A 11 13.54 12.66 -23.19
C ILE A 11 12.94 12.90 -21.80
N ILE A 12 11.74 13.47 -21.80
CA ILE A 12 10.86 13.48 -20.64
C ILE A 12 10.45 12.01 -20.44
N SER A 13 11.24 11.26 -19.67
CA SER A 13 10.82 9.96 -19.18
C SER A 13 9.64 10.20 -18.26
N CYS A 14 8.44 10.05 -18.82
CA CYS A 14 7.21 10.01 -18.05
C CYS A 14 7.28 8.71 -17.24
N ASN A 15 7.80 8.80 -16.01
CA ASN A 15 7.77 7.73 -15.02
C ASN A 15 6.31 7.44 -14.69
N LYS A 16 5.61 6.70 -15.56
CA LYS A 16 4.42 5.97 -15.16
C LYS A 16 4.87 5.09 -14.02
N LYS A 17 4.41 5.37 -12.80
CA LYS A 17 4.56 4.43 -11.68
C LYS A 17 4.06 3.09 -12.19
N GLU A 18 4.99 2.16 -12.33
CA GLU A 18 4.68 0.83 -12.79
C GLU A 18 3.62 0.25 -11.86
N LYS A 19 2.59 -0.34 -12.44
CA LYS A 19 1.52 -0.92 -11.65
C LYS A 19 2.10 -2.18 -11.01
N LEU A 20 2.27 -2.16 -9.68
CA LEU A 20 2.68 -3.34 -8.93
C LEU A 20 1.59 -4.41 -9.04
N ILE A 21 1.99 -5.62 -9.43
CA ILE A 21 1.15 -6.82 -9.55
C ILE A 21 1.86 -7.91 -8.74
N TYR A 22 1.14 -8.58 -7.84
CA TYR A 22 1.76 -9.55 -6.93
C TYR A 22 2.38 -10.73 -7.68
N GLU A 23 1.71 -11.17 -8.74
CA GLU A 23 2.11 -12.31 -9.58
C GLU A 23 3.44 -12.10 -10.34
N ASP A 24 3.99 -10.88 -10.34
CA ASP A 24 5.30 -10.59 -10.93
C ASP A 24 6.47 -10.90 -9.96
N TYR A 25 6.19 -11.33 -8.73
CA TYR A 25 7.18 -11.58 -7.67
C TYR A 25 7.11 -13.02 -7.15
N ASN A 26 8.17 -13.49 -6.48
CA ASN A 26 8.12 -14.78 -5.77
C ASN A 26 7.52 -14.59 -4.37
N ASP A 27 6.64 -15.50 -3.96
CA ASP A 27 6.02 -15.48 -2.63
C ASP A 27 7.05 -15.48 -1.49
N GLU A 28 8.18 -16.17 -1.69
CA GLU A 28 9.28 -16.23 -0.72
C GLU A 28 9.98 -14.88 -0.51
N ASP A 29 9.78 -13.90 -1.38
CA ASP A 29 10.36 -12.56 -1.23
C ASP A 29 9.59 -11.69 -0.23
N PHE A 30 8.47 -12.19 0.32
CA PHE A 30 7.60 -11.43 1.21
C PHE A 30 7.64 -11.91 2.66
N LEU A 31 7.37 -10.98 3.57
CA LEU A 31 7.11 -11.25 4.98
C LEU A 31 5.72 -10.72 5.35
N PRO A 32 4.92 -11.51 6.09
CA PRO A 32 3.63 -11.06 6.58
C PRO A 32 3.81 -10.15 7.79
N VAL A 33 3.15 -8.99 7.77
CA VAL A 33 3.12 -8.03 8.90
C VAL A 33 1.69 -7.61 9.22
N GLN A 34 1.48 -7.14 10.45
CA GLN A 34 0.19 -6.60 10.85
C GLN A 34 -0.08 -5.28 10.13
N GLY A 35 -1.30 -5.13 9.59
CA GLY A 35 -1.78 -3.89 9.00
C GLY A 35 -3.26 -3.63 9.25
N ILE A 36 -3.72 -2.50 8.73
CA ILE A 36 -5.11 -2.02 8.79
C ILE A 36 -5.48 -1.41 7.44
N ILE A 37 -6.66 -1.74 6.93
CA ILE A 37 -7.22 -1.08 5.75
C ILE A 37 -7.64 0.33 6.14
N THR A 38 -7.11 1.33 5.45
CA THR A 38 -7.38 2.73 5.79
C THR A 38 -8.32 3.44 4.85
N LYS A 39 -8.40 3.02 3.57
CA LYS A 39 -9.40 3.52 2.62
C LYS A 39 -9.72 2.44 1.59
N VAL A 40 -10.94 2.46 1.08
CA VAL A 40 -11.40 1.56 0.02
C VAL A 40 -12.12 2.39 -1.05
N PHE A 41 -11.48 2.57 -2.21
CA PHE A 41 -12.08 3.29 -3.32
C PHE A 41 -12.75 2.32 -4.28
N LYS A 42 -14.06 2.45 -4.45
CA LYS A 42 -14.81 1.64 -5.41
C LYS A 42 -14.50 2.14 -6.82
N LYS A 43 -13.84 1.29 -7.62
CA LYS A 43 -13.81 1.46 -9.06
C LYS A 43 -15.07 0.80 -9.63
N GLY A 44 -15.65 1.38 -10.68
CA GLY A 44 -16.88 0.87 -11.29
C GLY A 44 -16.84 -0.64 -11.59
N ALA A 45 -18.02 -1.24 -11.78
CA ALA A 45 -18.10 -2.64 -12.16
C ALA A 45 -17.49 -2.84 -13.57
N ILE A 46 -16.36 -3.53 -13.65
CA ILE A 46 -15.79 -3.96 -14.94
C ILE A 46 -16.12 -5.45 -15.07
N ASN A 47 -16.89 -5.81 -16.08
CA ASN A 47 -17.26 -7.20 -16.39
C ASN A 47 -17.87 -7.98 -15.20
N ASN A 48 -18.85 -7.39 -14.50
CA ASN A 48 -19.53 -7.94 -13.31
C ASN A 48 -18.66 -8.15 -12.05
N PHE A 49 -17.37 -7.79 -12.08
CA PHE A 49 -16.52 -7.77 -10.89
C PHE A 49 -16.38 -6.34 -10.36
N ILE A 50 -16.77 -6.12 -9.10
CA ILE A 50 -16.51 -4.85 -8.41
C ILE A 50 -15.05 -4.89 -7.94
N LYS A 51 -14.17 -4.20 -8.67
CA LYS A 51 -12.79 -4.02 -8.25
C LYS A 51 -12.65 -2.78 -7.38
N LYS A 52 -11.81 -2.85 -6.35
CA LYS A 52 -11.59 -1.74 -5.43
C LYS A 52 -10.10 -1.42 -5.35
N ASP A 53 -9.78 -0.14 -5.20
CA ASP A 53 -8.43 0.28 -4.87
C ASP A 53 -8.35 0.30 -3.33
N LEU A 54 -7.51 -0.56 -2.77
CA LEU A 54 -7.30 -0.69 -1.33
C LEU A 54 -6.13 0.19 -0.91
N HIS A 55 -6.29 0.91 0.18
CA HIS A 55 -5.21 1.60 0.85
C HIS A 55 -5.08 1.04 2.25
N PHE A 56 -3.84 0.84 2.69
CA PHE A 56 -3.56 0.23 3.98
C PHE A 56 -2.30 0.80 4.60
N ILE A 57 -2.20 0.59 5.91
CA ILE A 57 -1.01 0.86 6.69
C ILE A 57 -0.51 -0.44 7.32
N TYR A 58 0.78 -0.50 7.59
CA TYR A 58 1.47 -1.66 8.14
C TYR A 58 2.75 -1.23 8.87
N ASN A 59 3.43 -2.19 9.52
CA ASN A 59 4.52 -1.91 10.46
C ASN A 59 4.05 -0.96 11.59
N LEU A 60 2.92 -1.32 12.21
CA LEU A 60 2.18 -0.47 13.16
C LEU A 60 2.97 -0.16 14.46
N GLU A 61 4.04 -0.90 14.71
CA GLU A 61 4.99 -0.65 15.78
C GLU A 61 5.83 0.63 15.57
N LYS A 62 5.99 1.07 14.31
CA LYS A 62 6.74 2.30 13.97
C LYS A 62 5.98 3.54 14.42
N GLU A 63 6.73 4.61 14.72
CA GLU A 63 6.14 5.93 15.00
C GLU A 63 5.35 6.46 13.80
N ASN A 64 5.88 6.23 12.59
CA ASN A 64 5.21 6.50 11.33
C ASN A 64 4.99 5.16 10.60
N PRO A 65 3.78 4.58 10.64
CA PRO A 65 3.46 3.37 9.91
C PRO A 65 3.73 3.54 8.41
N SER A 66 4.15 2.45 7.78
CA SER A 66 4.31 2.41 6.33
C SER A 66 2.95 2.44 5.65
N LYS A 67 2.88 3.05 4.46
CA LYS A 67 1.66 3.17 3.66
C LYS A 67 1.79 2.33 2.39
N GLY A 68 0.74 1.61 2.04
CA GLY A 68 0.67 0.81 0.82
C GLY A 68 -0.69 0.92 0.14
N TYR A 69 -0.75 0.47 -1.10
CA TYR A 69 -1.99 0.42 -1.85
C TYR A 69 -2.00 -0.74 -2.85
N GLU A 70 -3.18 -1.27 -3.13
CA GLU A 70 -3.40 -2.30 -4.14
C GLU A 70 -4.50 -1.84 -5.10
N ILE A 71 -4.14 -1.66 -6.37
CA ILE A 71 -5.06 -1.17 -7.39
C ILE A 71 -5.81 -2.32 -8.03
N ASN A 72 -7.12 -2.16 -8.22
CA ASN A 72 -8.00 -3.14 -8.84
C ASN A 72 -8.05 -4.48 -8.07
N SER A 73 -7.99 -4.42 -6.74
CA SER A 73 -8.09 -5.58 -5.88
C SER A 73 -9.46 -6.25 -6.03
N PRO A 74 -9.52 -7.60 -6.11
CA PRO A 74 -10.77 -8.35 -6.13
C PRO A 74 -11.41 -8.48 -4.74
N TYR A 75 -10.69 -8.09 -3.67
CA TYR A 75 -11.12 -8.32 -2.30
C TYR A 75 -12.13 -7.28 -1.81
N MET A 76 -13.16 -7.75 -1.11
CA MET A 76 -14.18 -6.91 -0.47
C MET A 76 -13.81 -6.64 0.98
N LEU A 77 -13.03 -5.60 1.23
CA LEU A 77 -12.65 -5.16 2.57
C LEU A 77 -13.37 -3.86 2.96
N ASN A 78 -13.36 -3.57 4.26
CA ASN A 78 -13.85 -2.32 4.83
C ASN A 78 -12.71 -1.51 5.46
N GLU A 79 -12.90 -0.19 5.52
CA GLU A 79 -12.00 0.68 6.29
C GLU A 79 -12.02 0.30 7.78
N GLY A 80 -10.85 0.35 8.42
CA GLY A 80 -10.61 -0.08 9.80
C GLY A 80 -10.40 -1.59 9.97
N GLU A 81 -10.55 -2.40 8.91
CA GLU A 81 -10.41 -3.86 9.01
C GLU A 81 -8.94 -4.26 9.25
N PRO A 82 -8.66 -5.09 10.27
CA PRO A 82 -7.32 -5.62 10.51
C PRO A 82 -6.97 -6.66 9.46
N VAL A 83 -5.78 -6.52 8.89
CA VAL A 83 -5.30 -7.34 7.76
C VAL A 83 -3.85 -7.73 7.93
N ILE A 84 -3.46 -8.78 7.22
CA ILE A 84 -2.09 -9.18 7.01
C ILE A 84 -1.62 -8.56 5.70
N ILE A 85 -0.54 -7.79 5.76
CA ILE A 85 0.11 -7.19 4.59
C ILE A 85 1.37 -7.98 4.28
N LEU A 86 1.56 -8.33 3.01
CA LEU A 86 2.79 -8.93 2.51
C LEU A 86 3.73 -7.80 2.13
N VAL A 87 4.90 -7.74 2.76
CA VAL A 87 5.91 -6.70 2.50
C VAL A 87 7.17 -7.34 1.94
N HIS A 88 7.68 -6.81 0.84
CA HIS A 88 8.87 -7.36 0.20
C HIS A 88 10.10 -7.14 1.08
N LYS A 89 10.88 -8.20 1.32
CA LYS A 89 12.01 -8.26 2.26
C LYS A 89 13.07 -7.19 1.99
N ASN A 90 13.29 -6.87 0.71
CA ASN A 90 14.37 -5.97 0.28
C ASN A 90 13.87 -4.60 -0.23
N ASN A 91 12.55 -4.36 -0.24
CA ASN A 91 11.98 -3.13 -0.77
C ASN A 91 10.62 -2.85 -0.11
N ASP A 92 10.63 -1.99 0.91
CA ASP A 92 9.43 -1.64 1.68
C ASP A 92 8.40 -0.84 0.87
N SER A 93 8.73 -0.32 -0.31
CA SER A 93 7.75 0.29 -1.21
C SER A 93 6.84 -0.74 -1.93
N ILE A 94 7.21 -2.03 -1.90
CA ILE A 94 6.46 -3.11 -2.51
C ILE A 94 5.70 -3.86 -1.41
N SER A 95 4.38 -3.73 -1.44
CA SER A 95 3.49 -4.36 -0.48
C SER A 95 2.12 -4.69 -1.08
N PHE A 96 1.51 -5.77 -0.60
CA PHE A 96 0.23 -6.29 -1.11
C PHE A 96 -0.66 -6.75 0.03
N PHE A 97 -1.97 -6.81 -0.21
CA PHE A 97 -2.88 -7.47 0.71
C PHE A 97 -2.61 -8.98 0.71
N GLY A 98 -2.32 -9.55 1.88
CA GLY A 98 -2.14 -10.99 2.04
C GLY A 98 -3.43 -11.70 2.42
N SER A 99 -3.98 -11.33 3.57
CA SER A 99 -5.23 -11.92 4.06
C SER A 99 -5.92 -11.05 5.10
N ARG A 100 -7.16 -11.40 5.47
CA ARG A 100 -7.78 -10.89 6.68
C ARG A 100 -7.13 -11.51 7.91
N GLY A 101 -7.15 -10.78 9.03
CA GLY A 101 -6.82 -11.33 10.33
C GLY A 101 -5.78 -10.53 11.10
N ILE A 102 -5.34 -11.13 12.20
CA ILE A 102 -4.44 -10.53 13.17
C ILE A 102 -3.29 -11.51 13.39
N ILE A 103 -2.05 -11.06 13.16
CA ILE A 103 -0.84 -11.85 13.48
C ILE A 103 -0.47 -11.66 14.94
N GLN A 104 -0.42 -10.40 15.38
CA GLN A 104 0.02 -10.02 16.72
C GLN A 104 -0.99 -9.00 17.29
N LYS A 105 -1.81 -9.47 18.22
CA LYS A 105 -2.91 -8.69 18.80
C LYS A 105 -2.39 -7.46 19.54
N GLU A 106 -1.27 -7.61 20.22
CA GLU A 106 -0.64 -6.58 21.04
C GLU A 106 -0.16 -5.40 20.17
N ILE A 107 0.41 -5.68 18.99
CA ILE A 107 0.82 -4.64 18.04
C ILE A 107 -0.39 -3.81 17.60
N LEU A 108 -1.48 -4.49 17.24
CA LEU A 108 -2.71 -3.82 16.82
C LEU A 108 -3.31 -2.97 17.95
N LEU A 109 -3.42 -3.53 19.16
CA LEU A 109 -3.99 -2.81 20.31
C LEU A 109 -3.15 -1.60 20.71
N ASN A 110 -1.83 -1.75 20.78
CA ASN A 110 -0.92 -0.64 21.11
C ASN A 110 -1.02 0.49 20.08
N TYR A 111 -1.20 0.15 18.80
CA TYR A 111 -1.38 1.15 17.75
C TYR A 111 -2.72 1.88 17.87
N LEU A 112 -3.81 1.15 18.14
CA LEU A 112 -5.14 1.75 18.31
C LEU A 112 -5.19 2.65 19.56
N GLU A 113 -4.52 2.28 20.64
CA GLU A 113 -4.37 3.13 21.84
C GLU A 113 -3.67 4.45 21.50
N LYS A 114 -2.60 4.44 20.70
CA LYS A 114 -1.95 5.67 20.23
C LYS A 114 -2.90 6.55 19.41
N CYS A 115 -3.76 5.95 18.58
CA CYS A 115 -4.77 6.67 17.79
C CYS A 115 -5.78 7.37 18.71
N ASP A 116 -6.28 6.67 19.73
CA ASP A 116 -7.23 7.20 20.71
C ASP A 116 -6.61 8.35 21.53
N LEU A 117 -5.36 8.18 21.99
CA LEU A 117 -4.65 9.20 22.77
C LEU A 117 -4.39 10.48 21.95
N ASP A 118 -4.01 10.35 20.68
CA ASP A 118 -3.76 11.49 19.78
C ASP A 118 -5.05 12.03 19.12
N LYS A 119 -6.21 11.40 19.40
CA LYS A 119 -7.51 11.72 18.79
C LYS A 119 -7.48 11.73 17.26
N ARG A 120 -6.68 10.84 16.66
CA ARG A 120 -6.57 10.64 15.22
C ARG A 120 -7.23 9.34 14.81
N ILE A 121 -7.74 9.27 13.58
CA ILE A 121 -8.26 8.02 13.01
C ILE A 121 -7.11 7.00 12.85
N TYR A 122 -5.96 7.46 12.35
CA TYR A 122 -4.75 6.65 12.21
C TYR A 122 -3.52 7.49 12.63
N TYR A 123 -2.79 7.03 13.65
CA TYR A 123 -1.58 7.67 14.17
C TYR A 123 -0.42 7.60 13.19
N GLY A 124 0.34 8.68 13.03
CA GLY A 124 1.49 8.74 12.11
C GLY A 124 1.12 8.68 10.62
N VAL A 125 -0.16 8.91 10.27
CA VAL A 125 -0.67 8.87 8.90
C VAL A 125 -1.21 10.24 8.50
N GLU A 126 -0.49 10.93 7.62
CA GLU A 126 -0.95 12.15 6.98
C GLU A 126 -1.66 11.84 5.64
N TYR A 127 -2.84 12.44 5.46
CA TYR A 127 -3.67 12.36 4.24
C TYR A 127 -3.72 13.69 3.51
#